data_AF-A0A5K3FXJ1-F1
#
_entry.id   AF-A0A5K3FXJ1-F1
#
_cell.length_a   1.000
_cell.length_b   1.000
_cell.length_c   1.000
_cell.angle_alpha   90.00
_cell.angle_beta   90.00
_cell.angle_gamma   90.00
#
_symmetry.space_group_name_H-M   'P 1'
#
loop_
_entity.id
_entity.type
_entity.pdbx_description
1 polymer ?
#
loop_
_entity_poly.entity_id
_entity_poly.type
_entity_poly.pdbx_seq_one_letter_code
_entity_poly.pdbx_strand_id
1 'polypeptide(L)'
;MINHRKSFGTYTFIAMDACPTPGIKRPHNFFGLITTDLAKSLQSFSLKAFDSNQTFWFGHYPTSTIISPGYDLRSLIGKTAHSYFCGHLHNLLNLVPNMYTVQPQGFLELELADWRGGRFFRIVAVDNDLVSFVDAQMHKRDSDDWPLVLITNPKDAGFLLPSKEPTERILKSTHIRILAWSRYPIQRVSVSIDGAFVGNARPAKRHDASIVDSPLYVLSWDPAALARRGPPSGHVAHSIEVVCEDTKHNVRTVRQSFTLDGTARWNFGGVQSFILLSDQASGLMVVFYLVWLAPFLTLVTARMFGSTRLYCRLCEDICQL
;
A
#
# COMPACT_ATOMS: atom_id res chain seq x y z
N MET A 1 13.80 14.94 6.91
CA MET A 1 12.75 15.55 6.08
C MET A 1 13.41 16.18 4.86
N ILE A 2 12.86 15.97 3.66
CA ILE A 2 13.33 16.57 2.40
C ILE A 2 12.12 17.24 1.73
N ASN A 3 12.31 18.45 1.23
CA ASN A 3 11.30 19.17 0.46
C ASN A 3 11.74 19.29 -0.99
N HIS A 4 10.88 18.84 -1.90
CA HIS A 4 11.05 19.00 -3.33
C HIS A 4 10.09 20.08 -3.83
N ARG A 5 10.62 21.27 -4.10
CA ARG A 5 9.85 22.41 -4.58
C ARG A 5 9.94 22.53 -6.10
N LYS A 6 8.78 22.69 -6.73
CA LYS A 6 8.63 23.00 -8.15
C LYS A 6 7.75 24.24 -8.28
N SER A 7 7.73 24.86 -9.47
CA SER A 7 6.86 26.00 -9.74
C SER A 7 5.37 25.68 -9.56
N PHE A 8 4.99 24.41 -9.69
CA PHE A 8 3.61 23.94 -9.60
C PHE A 8 3.25 23.32 -8.24
N GLY A 9 4.19 23.19 -7.29
CA GLY A 9 3.88 22.58 -6.01
C GLY A 9 5.08 22.19 -5.16
N THR A 10 4.79 21.78 -3.91
CA THR A 10 5.77 21.25 -2.96
C THR A 10 5.43 19.82 -2.60
N TYR A 11 6.43 18.94 -2.66
CA TYR A 11 6.32 17.54 -2.29
C TYR A 11 7.30 17.23 -1.18
N THR A 12 6.82 16.68 -0.07
CA THR A 12 7.61 16.48 1.14
C THR A 12 7.81 15.02 1.46
N PHE A 13 9.02 14.68 1.89
CA PHE A 13 9.43 13.32 2.24
C PHE A 13 9.88 13.31 3.71
N ILE A 14 9.19 12.53 4.54
CA ILE A 14 9.48 12.40 5.98
C ILE A 14 9.92 10.97 6.25
N ALA A 15 11.19 10.78 6.61
CA ALA A 15 11.71 9.50 7.06
C ALA A 15 11.65 9.42 8.58
N MET A 16 11.17 8.29 9.08
CA MET A 16 11.06 7.94 10.49
C MET A 16 11.93 6.72 10.76
N ASP A 17 12.87 6.86 11.69
CA ASP A 17 13.66 5.75 12.20
C ASP A 17 13.11 5.32 13.56
N ALA A 18 12.33 4.24 13.57
CA ALA A 18 11.79 3.63 14.77
C ALA A 18 12.67 2.47 15.28
N CYS A 19 13.92 2.33 14.81
CA CYS A 19 14.81 1.28 15.29
C CYS A 19 15.22 1.55 16.76
N PRO A 20 15.08 0.55 17.65
CA PRO A 20 15.58 0.67 19.01
C PRO A 20 17.08 0.96 19.03
N THR A 21 17.52 1.82 19.95
CA THR A 21 18.94 2.10 20.20
C THR A 21 19.23 1.88 21.69
N PRO A 22 20.09 0.91 22.06
CA PRO A 22 20.83 0.01 21.18
C PRO A 22 19.91 -0.98 20.43
N GLY A 23 20.35 -1.39 19.24
CA GLY A 23 19.62 -2.37 18.44
C GLY A 23 19.55 -3.73 19.14
N ILE A 24 18.37 -4.33 19.14
CA ILE A 24 18.13 -5.64 19.77
C ILE A 24 18.29 -6.74 18.71
N LYS A 25 18.73 -7.94 19.11
CA LYS A 25 18.79 -9.11 18.21
C LYS A 25 17.43 -9.80 18.11
N ARG A 26 17.25 -10.61 17.06
CA ARG A 26 16.13 -11.54 16.94
C ARG A 26 16.01 -12.43 18.20
N PRO A 27 14.79 -12.71 18.67
CA PRO A 27 13.49 -12.35 18.08
C PRO A 27 12.94 -10.97 18.49
N HIS A 28 13.61 -10.23 19.37
CA HIS A 28 13.09 -9.01 19.98
C HIS A 28 13.17 -7.76 19.09
N ASN A 29 13.78 -7.87 17.91
CA ASN A 29 13.90 -6.79 16.93
C ASN A 29 12.67 -6.68 16.00
N PHE A 30 11.56 -7.29 16.38
CA PHE A 30 10.30 -7.28 15.64
C PHE A 30 9.53 -5.97 15.82
N PHE A 31 9.76 -5.26 16.92
CA PHE A 31 9.05 -4.03 17.23
C PHE A 31 9.93 -2.80 17.12
N GLY A 32 9.43 -1.79 16.41
CA GLY A 32 9.97 -0.44 16.46
C GLY A 32 9.50 0.30 17.71
N LEU A 33 10.20 1.37 18.09
CA LEU A 33 9.86 2.20 19.24
C LEU A 33 9.92 3.68 18.86
N ILE A 34 8.86 4.42 19.19
CA ILE A 34 8.87 5.89 19.13
C ILE A 34 9.22 6.44 20.51
N THR A 35 10.39 7.07 20.61
CA THR A 35 10.81 7.81 21.81
C THR A 35 10.16 9.19 21.86
N THR A 36 10.12 9.81 23.04
CA THR A 36 9.57 11.17 23.22
C THR A 36 10.27 12.21 22.34
N ASP A 37 11.58 12.12 22.14
CA ASP A 37 12.33 13.08 21.33
C ASP A 37 12.12 12.86 19.83
N LEU A 38 12.00 11.61 19.40
CA LEU A 38 11.58 11.30 18.03
C LEU A 38 10.16 11.82 17.77
N ALA A 39 9.22 11.60 18.69
CA ALA A 39 7.85 12.09 18.59
C ALA A 39 7.80 13.62 18.40
N LYS A 40 8.56 14.40 19.19
CA LYS A 40 8.69 15.85 19.04
C LYS A 40 9.25 16.26 17.69
N SER A 41 10.27 15.54 17.21
CA SER A 41 10.89 15.79 15.90
C SER A 41 9.91 15.54 14.76
N LEU A 42 9.17 14.44 14.80
CA LEU A 42 8.15 14.10 13.81
C LEU A 42 7.00 15.11 13.81
N GLN A 43 6.57 15.59 14.99
CA GLN A 43 5.58 16.68 15.07
C GLN A 43 6.08 17.95 14.36
N SER A 44 7.33 18.35 14.58
CA SER A 44 7.93 19.49 13.88
C SER A 44 7.95 19.29 12.36
N PHE A 45 8.31 18.08 11.89
CA PHE A 45 8.31 17.77 10.46
C PHE A 45 6.90 17.79 9.86
N SER A 46 5.92 17.22 10.55
CA SER A 46 4.52 17.26 10.12
C SER A 46 3.99 18.69 10.02
N LEU A 47 4.32 19.57 10.96
CA LEU A 47 3.91 20.98 10.88
C LEU A 47 4.53 21.69 9.68
N LYS A 48 5.81 21.44 9.39
CA LYS A 48 6.50 22.01 8.22
C LYS A 48 6.01 21.45 6.88
N ALA A 49 5.39 20.28 6.88
CA ALA A 49 4.86 19.61 5.69
C ALA A 49 3.40 19.99 5.39
N PHE A 50 2.71 20.68 6.29
CA PHE A 50 1.26 20.87 6.26
C PHE A 50 0.74 21.46 4.94
N ASP A 51 1.46 22.43 4.37
CA ASP A 51 1.08 23.11 3.12
C ASP A 51 1.63 22.44 1.84
N SER A 52 2.14 21.21 1.94
CA SER A 52 2.66 20.47 0.77
C SER A 52 1.51 19.89 -0.04
N ASN A 53 1.63 19.88 -1.37
CA ASN A 53 0.67 19.25 -2.26
C ASN A 53 0.50 17.76 -1.93
N GLN A 54 1.61 17.06 -1.70
CA GLN A 54 1.62 15.69 -1.19
C GLN A 54 2.77 15.49 -0.21
N THR A 55 2.53 14.65 0.81
CA THR A 55 3.58 14.22 1.74
C THR A 55 3.70 12.69 1.73
N PHE A 56 4.93 12.22 1.66
CA PHE A 56 5.29 10.81 1.67
C PHE A 56 6.08 10.49 2.93
N TRP A 57 5.58 9.56 3.73
CA TRP A 57 6.28 9.10 4.93
C TRP A 57 6.98 7.77 4.65
N PHE A 58 8.14 7.55 5.28
CA PHE A 58 8.95 6.35 5.13
C PHE A 58 9.37 5.84 6.51
N GLY A 59 9.35 4.53 6.69
CA GLY A 59 9.97 3.89 7.84
C GLY A 59 10.28 2.43 7.58
N HIS A 60 11.00 1.79 8.49
CA HIS A 60 11.28 0.36 8.34
C HIS A 60 10.07 -0.51 8.70
N TYR A 61 9.45 -0.25 9.86
CA TYR A 61 8.37 -1.05 10.43
C TYR A 61 7.00 -0.56 9.96
N PRO A 62 6.01 -1.44 9.74
CA PRO A 62 4.62 -1.04 9.62
C PRO A 62 4.16 -0.43 10.94
N THR A 63 3.19 0.46 10.88
CA THR A 63 2.67 1.13 12.09
C THR A 63 2.09 0.15 13.09
N SER A 64 1.65 -1.04 12.64
CA SER A 64 1.14 -2.12 13.48
C SER A 64 2.20 -2.79 14.35
N THR A 65 3.49 -2.68 14.00
CA THR A 65 4.61 -3.23 14.78
C THR A 65 5.48 -2.12 15.38
N ILE A 66 4.95 -0.91 15.53
CA ILE A 66 5.61 0.19 16.22
C ILE A 66 4.94 0.44 17.56
N ILE A 67 5.72 0.42 18.63
CA ILE A 67 5.28 0.78 19.97
C ILE A 67 5.45 2.30 20.13
N SER A 68 4.37 3.02 20.40
CA SER A 68 4.39 4.47 20.60
C SER A 68 3.63 4.90 21.87
N PRO A 69 4.19 4.65 23.06
CA PRO A 69 3.50 4.88 24.33
C PRO A 69 3.16 6.37 24.50
N GLY A 70 1.89 6.68 24.77
CA GLY A 70 1.43 8.06 24.97
C GLY A 70 1.49 8.94 23.71
N TYR A 71 1.65 8.34 22.52
CA TYR A 71 1.78 9.06 21.27
C TYR A 71 1.01 8.37 20.14
N ASP A 72 0.04 9.07 19.56
CA ASP A 72 -0.71 8.57 18.41
C ASP A 72 0.04 8.84 17.11
N LEU A 73 0.88 7.87 16.73
CA LEU A 73 1.69 7.94 15.52
C LEU A 73 0.83 8.00 14.25
N ARG A 74 -0.21 7.16 14.15
CA ARG A 74 -1.06 7.08 12.94
C ARG A 74 -1.82 8.39 12.73
N SER A 75 -2.31 9.01 13.82
CA SER A 75 -2.92 10.34 13.75
C SER A 75 -1.95 11.40 13.26
N LEU A 76 -0.68 11.39 13.72
CA LEU A 76 0.31 12.33 13.19
C LEU A 76 0.57 12.12 11.70
N ILE A 77 0.81 10.88 11.27
CA ILE A 77 1.05 10.55 9.85
C ILE A 77 -0.15 11.04 9.02
N GLY A 78 -1.37 10.72 9.43
CA GLY A 78 -2.60 11.09 8.72
C GLY A 78 -2.86 12.58 8.57
N LYS A 79 -2.22 13.45 9.37
CA LYS A 79 -2.34 14.92 9.18
C LYS A 79 -1.85 15.36 7.79
N THR A 80 -0.76 14.76 7.31
CA THR A 80 -0.08 15.23 6.08
C THR A 80 0.10 14.16 5.02
N ALA A 81 0.23 12.89 5.42
CA ALA A 81 0.58 11.82 4.51
C ALA A 81 -0.50 11.56 3.47
N HIS A 82 -0.08 11.43 2.22
CA HIS A 82 -0.78 10.63 1.23
C HIS A 82 -0.54 9.14 1.51
N SER A 83 0.73 8.76 1.64
CA SER A 83 1.14 7.39 1.91
C SER A 83 2.27 7.30 2.93
N TYR A 84 2.24 6.19 3.66
CA TYR A 84 3.32 5.67 4.48
C TYR A 84 3.91 4.43 3.81
N PHE A 85 5.19 4.50 3.46
CA PHE A 85 5.94 3.42 2.87
C PHE A 85 6.75 2.70 3.94
N CYS A 86 6.53 1.39 4.07
CA CYS A 86 7.19 0.55 5.06
C CYS A 86 7.69 -0.77 4.45
N GLY A 87 8.44 -1.52 5.25
CA GLY A 87 8.86 -2.89 4.99
C GLY A 87 8.71 -3.71 6.25
N HIS A 88 9.67 -4.61 6.53
CA HIS A 88 9.80 -5.46 7.73
C HIS A 88 9.08 -6.82 7.64
N LEU A 89 7.75 -6.85 7.50
CA LEU A 89 6.98 -8.09 7.33
C LEU A 89 7.00 -8.59 5.89
N HIS A 90 7.24 -7.69 4.94
CA HIS A 90 7.29 -7.95 3.51
C HIS A 90 5.98 -8.55 3.02
N ASN A 91 6.00 -9.69 2.30
CA ASN A 91 4.80 -10.41 1.89
C ASN A 91 4.51 -11.62 2.80
N LEU A 92 5.05 -11.62 4.03
CA LEU A 92 4.95 -12.70 5.01
C LEU A 92 5.30 -14.08 4.41
N LEU A 93 6.49 -14.18 3.80
CA LEU A 93 6.95 -15.39 3.13
C LEU A 93 5.98 -15.84 2.01
N ASN A 94 5.47 -14.90 1.23
CA ASN A 94 4.49 -15.06 0.15
C ASN A 94 3.06 -15.43 0.60
N LEU A 95 2.74 -15.42 1.90
CA LEU A 95 1.37 -15.67 2.38
C LEU A 95 0.43 -14.51 2.09
N VAL A 96 0.96 -13.29 2.04
CA VAL A 96 0.19 -12.07 1.81
C VAL A 96 0.89 -11.23 0.75
N PRO A 97 0.62 -11.49 -0.55
CA PRO A 97 1.41 -10.92 -1.65
C PRO A 97 1.32 -9.38 -1.73
N ASN A 98 0.19 -8.80 -1.32
CA ASN A 98 -0.04 -7.35 -1.31
C ASN A 98 -0.37 -6.88 0.11
N MET A 99 0.61 -6.30 0.80
CA MET A 99 0.47 -5.78 2.18
C MET A 99 0.13 -4.28 2.15
N TYR A 100 -1.09 -3.98 1.75
CA TYR A 100 -1.60 -2.60 1.67
C TYR A 100 -2.88 -2.44 2.46
N THR A 101 -3.10 -1.25 2.99
CA THR A 101 -4.41 -0.83 3.52
C THR A 101 -4.54 0.68 3.47
N VAL A 102 -5.76 1.19 3.67
CA VAL A 102 -5.98 2.58 4.08
C VAL A 102 -6.14 2.60 5.59
N GLN A 103 -5.35 3.43 6.26
CA GLN A 103 -5.49 3.67 7.69
C GLN A 103 -6.74 4.53 7.95
N PRO A 104 -7.45 4.36 9.09
CA PRO A 104 -8.62 5.17 9.43
C PRO A 104 -8.37 6.68 9.41
N GLN A 105 -7.11 7.08 9.60
CA GLN A 105 -6.67 8.47 9.53
C GLN A 105 -6.52 9.01 8.09
N GLY A 106 -6.86 8.22 7.08
CA GLY A 106 -7.04 8.66 5.68
C GLY A 106 -5.78 8.66 4.82
N PHE A 107 -4.79 7.82 5.14
CA PHE A 107 -3.58 7.64 4.33
C PHE A 107 -3.38 6.17 3.94
N LEU A 108 -2.68 5.94 2.84
CA LEU A 108 -2.30 4.59 2.40
C LEU A 108 -1.09 4.09 3.19
N GLU A 109 -1.20 2.94 3.84
CA GLU A 109 -0.04 2.23 4.38
C GLU A 109 0.33 1.11 3.41
N LEU A 110 1.52 1.23 2.83
CA LEU A 110 1.94 0.42 1.69
C LEU A 110 3.26 -0.29 2.00
N GLU A 111 3.15 -1.47 2.55
CA GLU A 111 4.30 -2.32 2.83
C GLU A 111 4.78 -3.02 1.57
N LEU A 112 6.08 -2.95 1.28
CA LEU A 112 6.70 -3.54 0.10
C LEU A 112 7.36 -4.88 0.45
N ALA A 113 7.18 -5.86 -0.43
CA ALA A 113 7.89 -7.14 -0.37
C ALA A 113 9.41 -6.95 -0.46
N ASP A 114 10.18 -7.97 -0.09
CA ASP A 114 11.61 -7.80 0.13
C ASP A 114 12.42 -7.70 -1.18
N TRP A 115 13.41 -6.80 -1.18
CA TRP A 115 14.38 -6.73 -2.28
C TRP A 115 15.39 -7.88 -2.24
N ARG A 116 15.77 -8.38 -1.07
CA ARG A 116 16.92 -9.31 -0.90
C ARG A 116 16.68 -10.70 -1.49
N GLY A 117 15.51 -11.26 -1.31
CA GLY A 117 15.08 -12.55 -1.83
C GLY A 117 14.04 -12.36 -2.93
N GLY A 118 12.99 -11.58 -2.64
CA GLY A 118 11.85 -11.38 -3.54
C GLY A 118 12.14 -10.50 -4.76
N ARG A 119 13.14 -9.61 -4.70
CA ARG A 119 13.53 -8.66 -5.76
C ARG A 119 12.42 -7.69 -6.15
N PHE A 120 11.63 -7.28 -5.16
CA PHE A 120 10.58 -6.27 -5.35
C PHE A 120 11.11 -4.85 -5.21
N PHE A 121 10.66 -3.98 -6.10
CA PHE A 121 10.79 -2.53 -5.96
C PHE A 121 9.47 -1.85 -6.34
N ARG A 122 9.25 -0.63 -5.83
CA ARG A 122 8.07 0.17 -6.15
C ARG A 122 8.45 1.37 -6.99
N ILE A 123 7.65 1.64 -8.02
CA ILE A 123 7.65 2.90 -8.74
C ILE A 123 6.46 3.72 -8.24
N VAL A 124 6.70 4.98 -7.85
CA VAL A 124 5.65 5.93 -7.46
C VAL A 124 5.69 7.10 -8.44
N ALA A 125 4.53 7.48 -8.95
CA ALA A 125 4.37 8.60 -9.87
C ALA A 125 3.34 9.59 -9.32
N VAL A 126 3.69 10.88 -9.39
CA VAL A 126 2.77 11.97 -9.10
C VAL A 126 2.39 12.64 -10.42
N ASP A 127 1.13 12.52 -10.80
CA ASP A 127 0.57 13.02 -12.05
C ASP A 127 -0.53 14.03 -11.72
N ASN A 128 -0.20 15.33 -11.84
CA ASN A 128 -1.11 16.41 -11.48
C ASN A 128 -1.68 16.22 -10.05
N ASP A 129 -0.79 15.95 -9.10
CA ASP A 129 -1.08 15.66 -7.68
C ASP A 129 -1.92 14.39 -7.41
N LEU A 130 -2.23 13.59 -8.43
CA LEU A 130 -2.71 12.21 -8.25
C LEU A 130 -1.50 11.28 -8.11
N VAL A 131 -1.49 10.44 -7.09
CA VAL A 131 -0.36 9.55 -6.79
C VAL A 131 -0.70 8.13 -7.21
N SER A 132 0.00 7.58 -8.18
CA SER A 132 -0.14 6.18 -8.61
C SER A 132 1.15 5.43 -8.32
N PHE A 133 1.07 4.12 -8.12
CA PHE A 133 2.25 3.29 -7.92
C PHE A 133 2.09 1.90 -8.54
N VAL A 134 3.22 1.25 -8.78
CA VAL A 134 3.28 -0.17 -9.18
C VAL A 134 4.42 -0.84 -8.44
N ASP A 135 4.16 -2.05 -7.97
CA ASP A 135 5.18 -2.93 -7.40
C ASP A 135 5.64 -3.89 -8.48
N ALA A 136 6.93 -3.88 -8.76
CA ALA A 136 7.56 -4.68 -9.78
C ALA A 136 8.48 -5.71 -9.13
N GLN A 137 8.31 -6.97 -9.52
CA GLN A 137 9.23 -8.05 -9.16
C GLN A 137 10.23 -8.24 -10.30
N MET A 138 11.52 -8.29 -9.98
CA MET A 138 12.56 -8.61 -10.97
C MET A 138 12.97 -10.07 -10.87
N HIS A 139 12.72 -10.80 -11.94
CA HIS A 139 13.10 -12.18 -12.16
C HIS A 139 14.40 -12.23 -12.98
N LYS A 140 14.72 -13.43 -13.50
CA LYS A 140 15.88 -13.63 -14.37
C LYS A 140 15.53 -13.54 -15.86
N ARG A 141 14.25 -13.71 -16.21
CA ARG A 141 13.78 -13.75 -17.61
C ARG A 141 13.11 -12.44 -17.95
N ASP A 142 13.55 -11.82 -19.03
CA ASP A 142 13.07 -10.49 -19.43
C ASP A 142 11.56 -10.50 -19.75
N SER A 143 11.02 -11.61 -20.28
CA SER A 143 9.59 -11.78 -20.54
C SER A 143 8.70 -11.76 -19.30
N ASP A 144 9.27 -12.08 -18.13
CA ASP A 144 8.54 -12.07 -16.86
C ASP A 144 8.55 -10.67 -16.23
N ASP A 145 9.54 -9.84 -16.57
CA ASP A 145 9.83 -8.55 -15.93
C ASP A 145 9.34 -7.36 -16.76
N TRP A 146 9.55 -7.42 -18.07
CA TRP A 146 9.35 -6.30 -18.99
C TRP A 146 8.20 -6.59 -19.97
N PRO A 147 7.49 -5.56 -20.44
CA PRO A 147 7.55 -4.17 -19.99
C PRO A 147 7.00 -3.95 -18.56
N LEU A 148 7.41 -2.86 -17.93
CA LEU A 148 6.78 -2.30 -16.73
C LEU A 148 5.79 -1.22 -17.16
N VAL A 149 4.59 -1.23 -16.60
CA VAL A 149 3.50 -0.32 -16.99
C VAL A 149 2.83 0.21 -15.73
N LEU A 150 2.66 1.54 -15.67
CA LEU A 150 1.91 2.22 -14.62
C LEU A 150 0.93 3.21 -15.28
N ILE A 151 -0.37 2.98 -15.10
CA ILE A 151 -1.41 3.90 -15.55
C ILE A 151 -1.58 4.98 -14.49
N THR A 152 -1.18 6.21 -14.81
CA THR A 152 -1.23 7.34 -13.87
C THR A 152 -2.52 8.14 -13.98
N ASN A 153 -3.15 8.13 -15.16
CA ASN A 153 -4.46 8.73 -15.39
C ASN A 153 -5.24 7.94 -16.45
N PRO A 154 -6.47 7.49 -16.16
CA PRO A 154 -7.18 7.61 -14.89
C PRO A 154 -6.55 6.74 -13.79
N LYS A 155 -6.37 7.29 -12.58
CA LYS A 155 -5.79 6.59 -11.43
C LYS A 155 -6.74 5.45 -10.97
N ASP A 156 -6.15 4.38 -10.43
CA ASP A 156 -6.90 3.25 -9.86
C ASP A 156 -7.78 3.70 -8.69
N ALA A 157 -9.09 3.47 -8.81
CA ALA A 157 -10.08 3.77 -7.79
C ALA A 157 -9.86 3.02 -6.48
N GLY A 158 -9.19 1.86 -6.53
CA GLY A 158 -8.79 1.09 -5.35
C GLY A 158 -7.80 1.81 -4.44
N PHE A 159 -7.13 2.84 -4.94
CA PHE A 159 -6.10 3.60 -4.21
C PHE A 159 -6.35 5.12 -4.19
N LEU A 160 -7.54 5.58 -4.60
CA LEU A 160 -7.91 6.99 -4.49
C LEU A 160 -8.06 7.42 -3.04
N LEU A 161 -7.56 8.61 -2.73
CA LEU A 161 -7.76 9.29 -1.45
C LEU A 161 -8.39 10.67 -1.68
N PRO A 162 -9.72 10.80 -1.78
CA PRO A 162 -10.38 12.07 -2.12
C PRO A 162 -10.09 13.24 -1.17
N SER A 163 -9.77 12.95 0.09
CA SER A 163 -9.38 13.96 1.08
C SER A 163 -7.92 14.41 0.97
N LYS A 164 -7.10 13.72 0.16
CA LYS A 164 -5.66 13.97 -0.01
C LYS A 164 -5.27 14.23 -1.47
N GLU A 165 -6.21 14.11 -2.41
CA GLU A 165 -5.93 14.19 -3.84
C GLU A 165 -7.04 14.96 -4.58
N PRO A 166 -6.69 15.74 -5.61
CA PRO A 166 -7.65 16.44 -6.46
C PRO A 166 -8.28 15.50 -7.49
N THR A 167 -9.12 14.58 -7.02
CA THR A 167 -9.71 13.50 -7.84
C THR A 167 -10.57 13.98 -9.01
N GLU A 168 -11.12 15.19 -8.92
CA GLU A 168 -11.89 15.83 -10.01
C GLU A 168 -11.04 16.11 -11.26
N ARG A 169 -9.70 16.10 -11.13
CA ARG A 169 -8.79 16.26 -12.27
C ARG A 169 -8.86 15.10 -13.25
N ILE A 170 -9.30 13.92 -12.82
CA ILE A 170 -9.47 12.76 -13.71
C ILE A 170 -10.52 13.10 -14.78
N LEU A 171 -11.69 13.59 -14.36
CA LEU A 171 -12.79 14.00 -15.25
C LEU A 171 -12.42 15.22 -16.12
N LYS A 172 -11.57 16.12 -15.63
CA LYS A 172 -11.12 17.32 -16.37
C LYS A 172 -9.93 17.05 -17.30
N SER A 173 -9.37 15.85 -17.29
CA SER A 173 -8.16 15.55 -18.03
C SER A 173 -8.41 15.36 -19.53
N THR A 174 -7.44 15.75 -20.34
CA THR A 174 -7.51 15.63 -21.82
C THR A 174 -6.86 14.36 -22.37
N HIS A 175 -6.07 13.66 -21.54
CA HIS A 175 -5.29 12.50 -21.95
C HIS A 175 -5.31 11.40 -20.89
N ILE A 176 -5.42 10.16 -21.32
CA ILE A 176 -4.93 8.99 -20.59
C ILE A 176 -3.40 9.07 -20.57
N ARG A 177 -2.79 8.82 -19.41
CA ARG A 177 -1.35 8.93 -19.19
C ARG A 177 -0.82 7.65 -18.57
N ILE A 178 0.21 7.10 -19.20
CA ILE A 178 0.79 5.80 -18.90
C ILE A 178 2.30 5.97 -18.87
N LEU A 179 2.94 5.51 -17.81
CA LEU A 179 4.38 5.34 -17.79
C LEU A 179 4.72 3.91 -18.18
N ALA A 180 5.58 3.73 -19.17
CA ALA A 180 6.01 2.43 -19.64
C ALA A 180 7.52 2.38 -19.81
N TRP A 181 8.13 1.31 -19.29
CA TRP A 181 9.56 1.04 -19.38
C TRP A 181 9.79 -0.37 -19.92
N SER A 182 10.81 -0.53 -20.77
CA SER A 182 11.34 -1.84 -21.16
C SER A 182 12.84 -1.74 -21.41
N ARG A 183 13.55 -2.87 -21.36
CA ARG A 183 14.93 -2.98 -21.83
C ARG A 183 15.05 -2.82 -23.34
N TYR A 184 13.97 -3.10 -24.06
CA TYR A 184 13.90 -2.98 -25.51
C TYR A 184 12.95 -1.83 -25.87
N PRO A 185 13.13 -1.18 -27.03
CA PRO A 185 12.20 -0.16 -27.48
C PRO A 185 10.76 -0.66 -27.45
N ILE A 186 9.87 0.14 -26.89
CA ILE A 186 8.43 -0.16 -26.84
C ILE A 186 7.88 0.05 -28.25
N GLN A 187 7.23 -0.99 -28.77
CA GLN A 187 6.63 -0.99 -30.10
C GLN A 187 5.21 -0.42 -30.05
N ARG A 188 4.43 -0.79 -29.03
CA ARG A 188 3.01 -0.45 -28.93
C ARG A 188 2.53 -0.38 -27.50
N VAL A 189 1.67 0.62 -27.22
CA VAL A 189 0.91 0.74 -25.98
C VAL A 189 -0.57 0.88 -26.34
N SER A 190 -1.32 -0.21 -26.30
CA SER A 190 -2.73 -0.27 -26.65
C SER A 190 -3.60 -0.06 -25.41
N VAL A 191 -4.68 0.71 -25.57
CA VAL A 191 -5.60 1.05 -24.48
C VAL A 191 -7.02 0.60 -24.85
N SER A 192 -7.66 -0.10 -23.92
CA SER A 192 -9.07 -0.48 -23.98
C SER A 192 -9.79 0.01 -22.74
N ILE A 193 -11.03 0.50 -22.89
CA ILE A 193 -11.90 0.91 -21.77
C ILE A 193 -13.19 0.13 -21.85
N ASP A 194 -13.58 -0.50 -20.73
CA ASP A 194 -14.77 -1.33 -20.62
C ASP A 194 -14.83 -2.43 -21.71
N GLY A 195 -13.67 -2.99 -22.06
CA GLY A 195 -13.51 -4.02 -23.09
C GLY A 195 -13.46 -3.49 -24.54
N ALA A 196 -13.73 -2.20 -24.77
CA ALA A 196 -13.67 -1.60 -26.10
C ALA A 196 -12.29 -0.97 -26.35
N PHE A 197 -11.67 -1.30 -27.49
CA PHE A 197 -10.40 -0.70 -27.91
C PHE A 197 -10.58 0.80 -28.19
N VAL A 198 -9.80 1.64 -27.51
CA VAL A 198 -9.85 3.11 -27.62
C VAL A 198 -8.77 3.64 -28.55
N GLY A 199 -7.58 3.05 -28.52
CA GLY A 199 -6.47 3.46 -29.38
C GLY A 199 -5.10 3.06 -28.85
N ASN A 200 -4.06 3.48 -29.58
CA ASN A 200 -2.67 3.30 -29.17
C ASN A 200 -2.11 4.61 -28.63
N ALA A 201 -1.64 4.60 -27.39
CA ALA A 201 -0.95 5.73 -26.79
C ALA A 201 0.39 5.98 -27.48
N ARG A 202 0.76 7.26 -27.62
CA ARG A 202 2.00 7.69 -28.26
C ARG A 202 2.94 8.32 -27.24
N PRO A 203 4.27 8.28 -27.45
CA PRO A 203 5.20 9.00 -26.60
C PRO A 203 4.80 10.48 -26.47
N ALA A 204 4.82 11.01 -25.25
CA ALA A 204 4.48 12.41 -25.00
C ALA A 204 5.45 13.35 -25.70
N LYS A 205 4.94 14.50 -26.17
CA LYS A 205 5.79 15.58 -26.67
C LYS A 205 6.68 16.07 -25.53
N ARG A 206 7.98 16.12 -25.80
CA ARG A 206 9.00 16.52 -24.82
C ARG A 206 9.00 18.03 -24.69
N HIS A 207 9.03 18.52 -23.46
CA HIS A 207 9.23 19.95 -23.18
C HIS A 207 10.72 20.32 -23.21
N ASP A 208 11.62 19.34 -23.05
CA ASP A 208 13.07 19.50 -23.09
C ASP A 208 13.65 18.50 -24.10
N ALA A 209 14.32 19.02 -25.12
CA ALA A 209 14.94 18.22 -26.17
C ALA A 209 16.16 17.43 -25.69
N SER A 210 16.72 17.74 -24.51
CA SER A 210 17.86 17.03 -23.92
C SER A 210 17.48 15.68 -23.30
N ILE A 211 16.20 15.46 -22.99
CA ILE A 211 15.71 14.19 -22.47
C ILE A 211 15.59 13.21 -23.63
N VAL A 212 16.51 12.23 -23.70
CA VAL A 212 16.63 11.29 -24.83
C VAL A 212 15.55 10.20 -24.81
N ASP A 213 15.10 9.77 -23.63
CA ASP A 213 14.06 8.75 -23.47
C ASP A 213 13.07 9.15 -22.36
N SER A 214 11.81 9.37 -22.74
CA SER A 214 10.72 9.62 -21.79
C SER A 214 9.84 8.38 -21.72
N PRO A 215 9.56 7.85 -20.51
CA PRO A 215 8.67 6.70 -20.36
C PRO A 215 7.19 7.07 -20.50
N LEU A 216 6.83 8.33 -20.72
CA LEU A 216 5.45 8.80 -20.73
C LEU A 216 4.80 8.60 -22.10
N TYR A 217 3.71 7.83 -22.10
CA TYR A 217 2.81 7.62 -23.22
C TYR A 217 1.46 8.28 -22.92
N VAL A 218 0.89 8.93 -23.94
CA VAL A 218 -0.38 9.65 -23.83
C VAL A 218 -1.34 9.26 -24.94
N LEU A 219 -2.62 9.19 -24.60
CA LEU A 219 -3.72 8.97 -25.54
C LEU A 219 -4.82 9.98 -25.24
N SER A 220 -5.25 10.75 -26.26
CA SER A 220 -6.37 11.67 -26.11
C SER A 220 -7.66 10.88 -25.86
N TRP A 221 -8.52 11.39 -24.97
CA TRP A 221 -9.79 10.75 -24.61
C TRP A 221 -10.84 11.80 -24.23
N ASP A 222 -12.11 11.39 -24.19
CA ASP A 222 -13.24 12.20 -23.71
C ASP A 222 -13.83 11.57 -22.43
N PRO A 223 -13.34 11.96 -21.23
CA PRO A 223 -13.89 11.47 -19.98
C PRO A 223 -15.33 11.94 -19.74
N ALA A 224 -15.76 13.07 -20.32
CA ALA A 224 -17.14 13.54 -20.15
C ALA A 224 -18.14 12.64 -20.89
N ALA A 225 -17.78 12.10 -22.05
CA ALA A 225 -18.57 11.07 -22.73
C ALA A 225 -18.69 9.79 -21.90
N LEU A 226 -17.60 9.35 -21.27
CA LEU A 226 -17.63 8.19 -20.37
C LEU A 226 -18.49 8.44 -19.13
N ALA A 227 -18.37 9.62 -18.52
CA ALA A 227 -19.19 10.01 -17.36
C ALA A 227 -20.69 10.02 -17.69
N ARG A 228 -21.08 10.50 -18.89
CA ARG A 228 -22.49 10.45 -19.35
C ARG A 228 -23.00 9.03 -19.56
N ARG A 229 -22.14 8.12 -20.04
CA ARG A 229 -22.48 6.71 -20.24
C ARG A 229 -22.60 5.95 -18.92
N GLY A 230 -21.75 6.30 -17.95
CA GLY A 230 -21.57 5.55 -16.71
C GLY A 230 -20.86 4.20 -16.93
N PRO A 231 -20.49 3.52 -15.82
CA PRO A 231 -19.91 2.18 -15.87
C PRO A 231 -20.83 1.15 -16.55
N PRO A 232 -20.28 0.04 -17.06
CA PRO A 232 -21.10 -1.07 -17.57
C PRO A 232 -22.13 -1.55 -16.55
N SER A 233 -23.28 -2.04 -17.03
CA SER A 233 -24.35 -2.53 -16.15
C SER A 233 -23.83 -3.55 -15.14
N GLY A 234 -24.21 -3.38 -13.87
CA GLY A 234 -23.75 -4.22 -12.75
C GLY A 234 -22.36 -3.86 -12.19
N HIS A 235 -21.69 -2.84 -12.73
CA HIS A 235 -20.39 -2.38 -12.25
C HIS A 235 -20.49 -0.99 -11.59
N VAL A 236 -19.65 -0.75 -10.58
CA VAL A 236 -19.60 0.51 -9.81
C VAL A 236 -18.46 1.45 -10.25
N ALA A 237 -17.65 1.02 -11.22
CA ALA A 237 -16.50 1.72 -11.76
C ALA A 237 -16.23 1.26 -13.21
N HIS A 238 -15.58 2.11 -14.00
CA HIS A 238 -15.08 1.74 -15.32
C HIS A 238 -13.81 0.90 -15.19
N SER A 239 -13.48 0.12 -16.23
CA SER A 239 -12.23 -0.64 -16.30
C SER A 239 -11.36 -0.10 -17.43
N ILE A 240 -10.08 0.13 -17.16
CA ILE A 240 -9.08 0.40 -18.20
C ILE A 240 -8.10 -0.77 -18.27
N GLU A 241 -7.78 -1.20 -19.49
CA GLU A 241 -6.74 -2.17 -19.79
C GLU A 241 -5.69 -1.52 -20.68
N VAL A 242 -4.43 -1.72 -20.33
CA VAL A 242 -3.28 -1.28 -21.12
C VAL A 242 -2.41 -2.49 -21.45
N VAL A 243 -2.18 -2.71 -22.74
CA VAL A 243 -1.28 -3.74 -23.25
C VAL A 243 -0.05 -3.06 -23.86
N CYS A 244 1.11 -3.28 -23.24
CA CYS A 244 2.39 -2.77 -23.69
C CYS A 244 3.23 -3.89 -24.28
N GLU A 245 3.74 -3.70 -25.50
CA GLU A 245 4.58 -4.65 -26.21
C GLU A 245 5.89 -3.97 -26.64
N ASP A 246 7.01 -4.65 -26.40
CA ASP A 246 8.33 -4.22 -26.86
C ASP A 246 8.78 -4.92 -28.14
N THR A 247 9.89 -4.46 -28.73
CA THR A 247 10.46 -5.02 -29.97
C THR A 247 11.01 -6.44 -29.84
N LYS A 248 11.00 -7.04 -28.64
CA LYS A 248 11.29 -8.47 -28.42
C LYS A 248 10.03 -9.30 -28.18
N HIS A 249 8.85 -8.72 -28.42
CA HIS A 249 7.55 -9.35 -28.20
C HIS A 249 7.29 -9.73 -26.74
N ASN A 250 7.98 -9.09 -25.79
CA ASN A 250 7.56 -9.17 -24.40
C ASN A 250 6.31 -8.31 -24.24
N VAL A 251 5.30 -8.84 -23.54
CA VAL A 251 4.00 -8.19 -23.41
C VAL A 251 3.63 -8.08 -21.93
N ARG A 252 3.22 -6.88 -21.53
CA ARG A 252 2.62 -6.64 -20.22
C ARG A 252 1.20 -6.13 -20.41
N THR A 253 0.26 -6.78 -19.72
CA THR A 253 -1.12 -6.29 -19.59
C THR A 253 -1.35 -5.79 -18.17
N VAL A 254 -1.80 -4.55 -18.03
CA VAL A 254 -2.21 -3.95 -16.76
C VAL A 254 -3.67 -3.58 -16.84
N ARG A 255 -4.44 -3.97 -15.82
CA ARG A 255 -5.85 -3.61 -15.67
C ARG A 255 -6.04 -2.87 -14.35
N GLN A 256 -6.82 -1.80 -14.35
CA GLN A 256 -7.27 -1.17 -13.13
C GLN A 256 -8.68 -0.61 -13.28
N SER A 257 -9.39 -0.52 -12.16
CA SER A 257 -10.71 0.11 -12.12
C SER A 257 -10.55 1.60 -11.87
N PHE A 258 -11.37 2.45 -12.47
CA PHE A 258 -11.33 3.89 -12.22
C PHE A 258 -12.72 4.49 -12.14
N THR A 259 -12.80 5.62 -11.46
CA THR A 259 -14.02 6.40 -11.30
C THR A 259 -13.80 7.82 -11.80
N LEU A 260 -14.86 8.42 -12.34
CA LEU A 260 -14.84 9.79 -12.87
C LEU A 260 -15.48 10.79 -11.92
N ASP A 261 -16.25 10.30 -10.94
CA ASP A 261 -16.86 11.08 -9.86
C ASP A 261 -15.91 11.31 -8.67
N GLY A 262 -14.70 10.73 -8.72
CA GLY A 262 -13.72 10.80 -7.64
C GLY A 262 -14.00 9.85 -6.47
N THR A 263 -15.03 9.00 -6.55
CA THR A 263 -15.37 8.05 -5.49
C THR A 263 -14.33 6.93 -5.43
N ALA A 264 -13.72 6.74 -4.26
CA ALA A 264 -12.80 5.63 -4.02
C ALA A 264 -13.54 4.27 -3.98
N ARG A 265 -12.88 3.23 -4.46
CA ARG A 265 -13.37 1.84 -4.51
C ARG A 265 -12.37 0.91 -3.83
N TRP A 266 -12.03 1.22 -2.58
CA TRP A 266 -11.09 0.44 -1.78
C TRP A 266 -11.53 -1.02 -1.67
N ASN A 267 -10.61 -1.94 -1.97
CA ASN A 267 -10.85 -3.37 -1.91
C ASN A 267 -9.59 -4.09 -1.41
N PHE A 268 -9.20 -3.75 -0.18
CA PHE A 268 -8.10 -4.43 0.51
C PHE A 268 -8.61 -5.72 1.14
N GLY A 269 -7.83 -6.80 1.05
CA GLY A 269 -8.18 -8.07 1.66
C GLY A 269 -8.11 -8.03 3.18
N GLY A 270 -8.96 -8.83 3.82
CA GLY A 270 -9.12 -8.80 5.28
C GLY A 270 -7.87 -9.17 6.07
N VAL A 271 -7.03 -10.08 5.55
CA VAL A 271 -5.81 -10.54 6.25
C VAL A 271 -4.75 -9.44 6.28
N GLN A 272 -4.41 -8.85 5.14
CA GLN A 272 -3.43 -7.74 5.10
C GLN A 272 -3.92 -6.54 5.92
N SER A 273 -5.21 -6.20 5.80
CA SER A 273 -5.78 -5.08 6.55
C SER A 273 -5.75 -5.37 8.05
N PHE A 274 -6.10 -6.59 8.49
CA PHE A 274 -5.96 -6.96 9.90
C PHE A 274 -4.53 -6.74 10.40
N ILE A 275 -3.53 -7.22 9.67
CA ILE A 275 -2.12 -7.15 10.09
C ILE A 275 -1.62 -5.71 10.19
N LEU A 276 -2.00 -4.85 9.25
CA LEU A 276 -1.56 -3.45 9.18
C LEU A 276 -2.39 -2.50 10.06
N LEU A 277 -3.66 -2.83 10.32
CA LEU A 277 -4.57 -1.99 11.12
C LEU A 277 -4.52 -2.32 12.61
N SER A 278 -4.20 -3.55 13.00
CA SER A 278 -4.12 -3.88 14.42
C SER A 278 -2.87 -3.30 15.08
N ASP A 279 -2.86 -3.28 16.41
CA ASP A 279 -1.64 -3.12 17.21
C ASP A 279 -1.14 -4.51 17.59
N GLN A 280 -0.04 -4.94 16.94
CA GLN A 280 0.52 -6.28 17.15
C GLN A 280 1.14 -6.44 18.54
N ALA A 281 1.62 -5.36 19.17
CA ALA A 281 2.18 -5.43 20.51
C ALA A 281 1.07 -5.71 21.53
N SER A 282 -0.03 -4.94 21.46
CA SER A 282 -1.23 -5.19 22.29
C SER A 282 -1.82 -6.58 22.02
N GLY A 283 -1.92 -7.00 20.75
CA GLY A 283 -2.41 -8.33 20.39
C GLY A 283 -1.56 -9.45 21.00
N LEU A 284 -0.24 -9.35 20.93
CA LEU A 284 0.67 -10.33 21.53
C LEU A 284 0.54 -10.39 23.06
N MET A 285 0.36 -9.24 23.72
CA MET A 285 0.09 -9.21 25.16
C MET A 285 -1.21 -9.92 25.52
N VAL A 286 -2.29 -9.70 24.76
CA VAL A 286 -3.56 -10.41 24.98
C VAL A 286 -3.40 -11.91 24.81
N VAL A 287 -2.74 -12.35 23.73
CA VAL A 287 -2.45 -13.78 23.51
C VAL A 287 -1.64 -14.36 24.66
N PHE A 288 -0.61 -13.65 25.11
CA PHE A 288 0.18 -14.07 26.27
C PHE A 288 -0.70 -14.29 27.50
N TYR A 289 -1.55 -13.32 27.86
CA TYR A 289 -2.44 -13.46 29.02
C TYR A 289 -3.44 -14.60 28.86
N LEU A 290 -4.01 -14.81 27.66
CA LEU A 290 -4.95 -15.91 27.40
C LEU A 290 -4.27 -17.28 27.53
N VAL A 291 -3.05 -17.43 27.00
CA VAL A 291 -2.27 -18.66 27.12
C VAL A 291 -1.96 -18.97 28.58
N TRP A 292 -1.65 -17.96 29.40
CA TRP A 292 -1.39 -18.14 30.83
C TRP A 292 -2.66 -18.30 31.67
N LEU A 293 -3.81 -17.81 31.20
CA LEU A 293 -5.09 -18.00 31.86
C LEU A 293 -5.54 -19.46 31.78
N ALA A 294 -5.26 -20.16 30.68
CA ALA A 294 -5.66 -21.56 30.50
C ALA A 294 -5.17 -22.51 31.62
N PRO A 295 -3.85 -22.60 31.95
CA PRO A 295 -3.39 -23.45 33.05
C PRO A 295 -3.92 -22.99 34.41
N PHE A 296 -4.07 -21.67 34.62
CA PHE A 296 -4.65 -21.15 35.86
C PHE A 296 -6.10 -21.61 36.04
N LEU A 297 -6.93 -21.49 35.00
CA LEU A 297 -8.31 -21.97 35.01
C LEU A 297 -8.39 -23.49 35.19
N THR A 298 -7.49 -24.26 34.56
CA THR A 298 -7.42 -25.71 34.76
C THR A 298 -7.14 -26.06 36.22
N LEU A 299 -6.17 -25.40 36.86
CA LEU A 299 -5.84 -25.63 38.27
C LEU A 299 -6.98 -25.19 39.20
N VAL A 300 -7.63 -24.05 38.92
CA VAL A 300 -8.80 -23.58 39.69
C VAL A 300 -9.96 -24.56 39.54
N THR A 301 -10.23 -25.05 38.33
CA THR A 301 -11.29 -26.04 38.06
C THR A 301 -10.99 -27.34 38.80
N ALA A 302 -9.77 -27.87 38.71
CA ALA A 302 -9.35 -29.05 39.45
C ALA A 302 -9.50 -28.85 40.98
N ARG A 303 -9.20 -27.66 41.50
CA ARG A 303 -9.37 -27.34 42.92
C ARG A 303 -10.84 -27.25 43.34
N MET A 304 -11.70 -26.63 42.52
CA MET A 304 -13.12 -26.47 42.84
C MET A 304 -13.89 -27.79 42.74
N PHE A 305 -13.54 -28.66 41.79
CA PHE A 305 -14.29 -29.89 41.51
C PHE A 305 -13.58 -31.16 42.00
N GLY A 306 -12.29 -31.12 42.32
CA GLY A 306 -11.54 -32.28 42.81
C GLY A 306 -11.98 -32.81 44.18
N SER A 307 -12.73 -32.02 44.96
CA SER A 307 -13.34 -32.42 46.25
C SER A 307 -14.84 -32.72 46.14
N THR A 308 -15.43 -32.65 44.93
CA THR A 308 -16.84 -32.99 44.72
C THR A 308 -17.02 -34.48 44.39
N ARG A 309 -18.12 -35.09 44.86
CA ARG A 309 -18.48 -36.52 44.65
C ARG A 309 -18.44 -36.99 43.18
N LEU A 310 -18.49 -36.05 42.22
CA LEU A 310 -18.42 -36.33 40.79
C LEU A 310 -17.03 -36.86 40.35
N TYR A 311 -15.94 -36.35 40.95
CA TYR A 311 -14.57 -36.76 40.62
C TYR A 311 -14.23 -38.13 41.24
N CYS A 312 -14.80 -38.45 42.41
CA CYS A 312 -14.69 -39.78 43.03
C CYS A 312 -15.31 -40.87 42.14
N ARG A 313 -16.48 -40.62 41.51
CA ARG A 313 -17.11 -41.60 40.61
C ARG A 313 -16.33 -41.84 39.32
N LEU A 314 -15.79 -40.77 38.71
CA LEU A 314 -14.95 -40.89 37.51
C LEU A 314 -13.63 -41.63 37.78
N CYS A 315 -13.04 -41.51 38.97
CA CYS A 315 -11.88 -42.31 39.37
C CYS A 315 -12.24 -43.77 39.66
N GLU A 316 -13.40 -44.05 40.27
CA GLU A 316 -13.87 -45.43 40.49
C GLU A 316 -14.09 -46.17 39.16
N ASP A 317 -14.64 -45.51 38.14
CA ASP A 317 -14.87 -46.11 36.82
C ASP A 317 -13.58 -46.33 36.01
N ILE A 318 -12.54 -45.52 36.21
CA ILE A 318 -11.25 -45.67 35.52
C ILE A 318 -10.33 -46.70 36.21
N CYS A 319 -10.47 -46.90 37.53
CA CYS A 319 -9.71 -47.90 38.28
C CYS A 319 -10.29 -49.33 38.21
N GLN A 320 -11.42 -49.55 37.53
CA GLN A 320 -12.02 -50.87 37.29
C GLN A 320 -11.72 -51.45 35.88
N LEU A 321 -10.84 -50.82 35.10
CA LEU A 321 -10.24 -51.34 33.86
C LEU A 321 -8.79 -51.72 34.09
#